data_AF-A0A432SB88-F1
#
_entry.id   AF-A0A432SB88-F1
#
_cell.length_a   1.000
_cell.length_b   1.000
_cell.length_c   1.000
_cell.angle_alpha   90.00
_cell.angle_beta   90.00
_cell.angle_gamma   90.00
#
_symmetry.space_group_name_H-M   'P 1'
#
loop_
_entity.id
_entity.type
_entity.pdbx_description
1 polymer ?
#
loop_
_entity_poly.entity_id
_entity_poly.type
_entity_poly.pdbx_seq_one_letter_code
_entity_poly.pdbx_strand_id
1 'polypeptide(L)' 'MATSRVDATEAAKALIETLRTKHGTELMFHQSGGCCDGSAPMCFEVG' A
#
# COMPACT_ATOMS: atom_id res chain seq x y z
N MET A 1 23.82 0.86 -6.31
CA MET A 1 22.51 0.20 -6.13
C MET A 1 21.45 1.28 -6.19
N ALA A 2 20.50 1.18 -7.12
CA ALA A 2 19.38 2.11 -7.19
C ALA A 2 18.32 1.64 -6.19
N THR A 3 18.17 2.34 -5.08
CA THR A 3 17.13 2.04 -4.09
C THR A 3 15.81 2.61 -4.60
N SER A 4 14.81 1.75 -4.81
CA SER A 4 13.44 2.21 -5.09
C SER A 4 12.92 3.03 -3.92
N ARG A 5 12.25 4.16 -4.21
CA ARG A 5 11.71 5.07 -3.18
C ARG A 5 10.65 4.39 -2.29
N VAL A 6 10.01 3.34 -2.78
CA VAL A 6 9.06 2.47 -2.07
C VAL A 6 9.27 1.03 -2.55
N ASP A 7 9.22 0.06 -1.64
CA ASP A 7 9.26 -1.37 -1.93
C ASP A 7 8.30 -2.12 -0.99
N ALA A 8 7.94 -3.35 -1.35
CA ALA A 8 7.03 -4.20 -0.60
C ALA A 8 7.55 -5.64 -0.54
N THR A 9 7.31 -6.31 0.57
CA THR A 9 7.60 -7.74 0.69
C THR A 9 6.71 -8.56 -0.27
N GLU A 10 7.16 -9.75 -0.66
CA GLU A 10 6.36 -10.65 -1.50
C GLU A 10 5.00 -10.99 -0.85
N ALA A 11 4.97 -11.14 0.47
CA ALA A 11 3.73 -11.34 1.21
C ALA A 11 2.78 -10.12 1.11
N ALA A 12 3.32 -8.90 1.18
CA ALA A 12 2.52 -7.69 1.00
C ALA A 12 1.98 -7.60 -0.43
N LYS A 13 2.80 -7.91 -1.45
CA LYS A 13 2.35 -7.94 -2.86
C LYS A 13 1.18 -8.92 -3.06
N ALA A 14 1.27 -10.13 -2.50
CA ALA A 14 0.19 -11.12 -2.57
C ALA A 14 -1.10 -10.64 -1.90
N LEU A 15 -0.99 -9.96 -0.75
CA LEU A 15 -2.16 -9.37 -0.08
C LEU A 15 -2.79 -8.27 -0.93
N ILE A 16 -2.00 -7.39 -1.55
CA ILE A 16 -2.49 -6.30 -2.40
C ILE A 16 -3.28 -6.86 -3.59
N GLU A 17 -2.80 -7.91 -4.24
CA GLU A 17 -3.53 -8.55 -5.35
C GLU A 17 -4.86 -9.19 -4.91
N THR A 18 -4.88 -9.75 -3.69
CA THR A 18 -6.13 -10.26 -3.09
C THR A 18 -7.14 -9.13 -2.87
N LEU A 19 -6.67 -8.00 -2.34
CA LEU A 19 -7.50 -6.83 -2.11
C LEU A 19 -8.01 -6.22 -3.42
N ARG A 20 -7.17 -6.16 -4.46
CA ARG A 20 -7.58 -5.71 -5.81
C ARG A 20 -8.70 -6.56 -6.39
N THR A 21 -8.58 -7.87 -6.27
CA THR A 21 -9.60 -8.80 -6.75
C THR A 21 -10.94 -8.58 -6.03
N LYS A 22 -10.90 -8.24 -4.74
CA LYS A 22 -12.08 -8.09 -3.89
C LYS A 22 -12.75 -6.71 -4.00
N HIS A 23 -11.96 -5.65 -4.13
CA HIS A 23 -12.43 -4.26 -4.02
C HIS A 23 -12.35 -3.46 -5.33
N GLY A 24 -11.73 -4.02 -6.38
CA GLY A 24 -11.51 -3.34 -7.66
C GLY A 24 -10.03 -3.18 -7.98
N THR A 25 -9.70 -3.04 -9.27
CA THR A 25 -8.30 -3.00 -9.74
C THR A 25 -7.49 -1.82 -9.19
N GLU A 26 -8.18 -0.74 -8.79
CA GLU A 26 -7.56 0.46 -8.25
C GLU A 26 -7.67 0.49 -6.71
N LEU A 27 -6.50 0.60 -6.07
CA LEU A 27 -6.35 0.80 -4.63
C LEU A 27 -5.48 2.03 -4.40
N MET A 28 -5.78 2.82 -3.38
CA MET A 28 -4.99 3.97 -2.98
C MET A 28 -4.06 3.60 -1.83
N PHE A 29 -2.76 3.90 -1.96
CA PHE A 29 -1.80 3.77 -0.88
C PHE A 29 -1.44 5.15 -0.34
N HIS A 30 -1.66 5.34 0.96
CA HIS A 30 -1.31 6.57 1.65
C HIS A 30 -0.18 6.29 2.65
N GLN A 31 0.98 6.90 2.42
CA GLN A 31 2.07 6.91 3.37
C GLN A 31 2.04 8.25 4.12
N SER A 32 1.64 8.23 5.39
CA SER A 32 1.67 9.42 6.22
C SER A 32 3.12 9.79 6.57
N GLY A 33 3.42 11.08 6.63
CA GLY A 33 4.74 11.59 7.04
C GLY A 33 5.04 11.41 8.54
N GLY A 34 4.12 10.84 9.31
CA GLY A 34 4.37 10.41 10.69
C GLY A 34 4.36 11.50 11.77
N CYS A 35 3.32 12.33 11.84
CA CYS A 35 3.15 13.28 12.97
C CYS A 35 2.19 12.75 14.05
N CYS A 36 1.00 12.25 13.70
CA CYS A 36 -0.02 11.82 14.66
C CYS A 36 -0.68 10.45 14.37
N ASP A 37 -1.00 10.11 13.11
CA ASP A 37 -1.74 8.89 12.74
C ASP A 37 -0.86 7.68 12.34
N GLY A 38 0.38 7.64 12.85
CA GLY A 38 1.30 6.53 12.59
C GLY A 38 1.92 6.57 11.20
N SER A 39 3.22 6.28 11.12
CA SER A 39 4.00 6.25 9.88
C SER A 39 3.74 5.00 9.02
N ALA A 40 2.72 4.21 9.35
CA ALA A 40 2.41 3.00 8.64
C ALA A 40 1.80 3.33 7.27
N PRO A 41 2.17 2.58 6.21
CA PRO A 41 1.48 2.68 4.93
C PRO A 41 0.05 2.14 5.09
N MET A 42 -0.93 2.95 4.67
CA MET A 42 -2.34 2.59 4.66
C MET A 42 -2.80 2.29 3.24
N CYS A 43 -3.72 1.33 3.09
CA CYS A 43 -4.30 0.91 1.81
C CYS A 43 -5.82 1.08 1.86
N PHE A 44 -6.38 1.76 0.87
CA PHE A 44 -7.80 2.12 0.80
C PHE A 44 -8.40 1.71 -0.55
N GLU A 45 -9.70 1.44 -0.56
CA GLU A 45 -10.49 1.34 -1.79
C GLU A 45 -10.62 2.71 -2.46
N VAL A 46 -10.64 2.73 -3.79
CA VAL A 46 -10.93 3.95 -4.56
C VAL A 46 -12.43 3.99 -4.81
N GLY A 47 -13.11 4.94 -4.16
CA GLY A 47 -14.54 5.22 -4.34
C GLY A 47 -14.80 6.20 -5.47
#